data_AF-A0A350EWN8-F1
#
_entry.id   AF-A0A350EWN8-F1
#
_cell.length_a   1.000
_cell.length_b   1.000
_cell.length_c   1.000
_cell.angle_alpha   90.00
_cell.angle_beta   90.00
_cell.angle_gamma   90.00
#
_symmetry.space_group_name_H-M   'P 1'
#
loop_
_entity.id
_entity.type
_entity.pdbx_description
1 polymer ?
#
loop_
_entity_poly.entity_id
_entity_poly.type
_entity_poly.pdbx_seq_one_letter_code
_entity_poly.pdbx_strand_id
1 'polypeptide(L)'
;ELLDWLAATFMERGWSVKEMHRLIMMSDAYRRSSAHPDHVMLATKDPTGSSYAMFQPRRLTAEELRDSMLAVSGELNRALGGIPNRPEINLEAALQPRMVMGTFAEAWQPNPLPGQRHRRSIYALKIRGLADPFMEVFNQPSPDLSCEAREASTVT
;
A
#
# COMPACT_ATOMS: atom_id res chain seq x y z
N GLU A 1 29.38 0.84 4.37
CA GLU A 1 29.32 1.45 5.72
C GLU A 1 27.94 1.37 6.39
N LEU A 2 26.89 2.07 5.91
CA LEU A 2 25.57 2.00 6.57
C LEU A 2 24.96 0.59 6.58
N LEU A 3 25.00 -0.11 5.45
CA LEU A 3 24.44 -1.46 5.35
C LEU A 3 25.19 -2.46 6.22
N ASP A 4 26.51 -2.30 6.35
CA ASP A 4 27.34 -3.14 7.22
C ASP A 4 26.99 -2.91 8.70
N TRP A 5 26.78 -1.64 9.09
CA TRP A 5 26.33 -1.29 10.43
C TRP A 5 24.94 -1.83 10.75
N LEU A 6 23.99 -1.73 9.80
CA LEU A 6 22.66 -2.31 9.96
C LEU A 6 22.73 -3.84 10.07
N ALA A 7 23.57 -4.50 9.26
CA ALA A 7 23.76 -5.94 9.33
C ALA A 7 24.34 -6.39 10.67
N ALA A 8 25.39 -5.72 11.17
CA ALA A 8 25.95 -5.99 12.50
C ALA A 8 24.89 -5.79 13.61
N THR A 9 24.17 -4.66 13.57
CA THR A 9 23.10 -4.36 14.53
C THR A 9 21.96 -5.38 14.47
N PHE A 10 21.66 -5.94 13.30
CA PHE A 10 20.65 -6.97 13.14
C PHE A 10 21.04 -8.25 13.89
N MET A 11 22.30 -8.65 13.78
CA MET A 11 22.85 -9.82 14.48
C MET A 11 22.85 -9.60 15.99
N GLU A 12 23.33 -8.44 16.45
CA GLU A 12 23.38 -8.06 17.86
C GLU A 12 21.99 -8.01 18.51
N ARG A 13 20.97 -7.56 17.76
CA ARG A 13 19.58 -7.50 18.22
C ARG A 13 18.80 -8.80 17.99
N GLY A 14 19.50 -9.93 17.81
CA GLY A 14 18.92 -11.27 17.75
C GLY A 14 18.06 -11.53 16.52
N TRP A 15 18.43 -10.96 15.37
CA TRP A 15 17.75 -11.17 14.08
C TRP A 15 16.26 -10.75 14.07
N SER A 16 15.87 -9.85 14.96
CA SER A 16 14.48 -9.36 15.07
C SER A 16 14.16 -8.32 14.00
N VAL A 17 13.38 -8.71 12.98
CA VAL A 17 12.95 -7.81 11.89
C VAL A 17 12.13 -6.63 12.44
N LYS A 18 11.29 -6.87 13.45
CA LYS A 18 10.47 -5.82 14.06
C LYS A 18 11.33 -4.74 14.73
N GLU A 19 12.38 -5.15 15.43
CA GLU A 19 13.28 -4.21 16.10
C GLU A 19 14.13 -3.45 15.09
N MET A 20 14.54 -4.10 13.99
CA MET A 20 15.20 -3.43 12.87
C MET A 20 14.32 -2.37 12.23
N HIS A 21 13.05 -2.68 11.93
CA HIS A 21 12.10 -1.68 11.42
C HIS A 21 11.93 -0.52 12.40
N ARG A 22 11.81 -0.78 13.70
CA ARG A 22 11.72 0.26 14.72
C ARG A 22 12.94 1.16 14.72
N LEU A 23 14.15 0.60 14.65
CA LEU A 23 15.40 1.35 14.61
C LEU A 23 15.43 2.31 13.40
N ILE A 24 15.10 1.82 12.22
CA ILE A 24 15.05 2.63 10.99
C ILE A 24 14.00 3.74 11.12
N MET A 25 12.78 3.38 11.54
CA MET A 25 11.67 4.33 11.67
C MET A 25 11.90 5.42 12.73
N MET A 26 12.74 5.14 13.73
CA MET A 26 13.11 6.08 14.78
C MET A 26 14.39 6.86 14.48
N SER A 27 15.04 6.62 13.34
CA SER A 27 16.22 7.38 12.90
C SER A 27 15.84 8.83 12.58
N ASP A 28 16.80 9.75 12.76
CA ASP A 28 16.57 11.15 12.43
C ASP A 28 16.36 11.36 10.93
N ALA A 29 16.99 10.53 10.08
CA ALA A 29 16.80 10.55 8.64
C ALA A 29 15.36 10.17 8.24
N TYR A 30 14.79 9.10 8.83
CA TYR A 30 13.43 8.67 8.51
C TYR A 30 12.36 9.66 9.00
N ARG A 31 12.61 10.31 10.14
CA ARG A 31 11.67 11.27 10.76
C ARG A 31 11.82 12.72 10.25
N ARG A 32 12.66 12.96 9.23
CA ARG A 32 12.80 14.31 8.65
C ARG A 32 11.46 14.78 8.10
N SER A 33 11.20 16.07 8.28
CA SER A 33 10.04 16.74 7.67
C SER A 33 10.20 16.82 6.14
N SER A 34 9.08 16.86 5.42
CA SER A 34 9.08 17.23 4.00
C SER A 34 9.21 18.74 3.78
N ALA A 35 9.00 19.55 4.82
CA ALA A 35 9.21 20.99 4.78
C ALA A 35 10.53 21.34 5.47
N HIS A 36 11.46 21.95 4.72
CA HIS A 36 12.70 22.49 5.27
C HIS A 36 12.53 24.00 5.58
N PRO A 37 12.94 24.49 6.76
CA PRO A 37 12.78 25.91 7.13
C PRO A 37 13.42 26.87 6.13
N ASP A 38 14.62 26.55 5.65
CA ASP A 38 15.35 27.32 4.63
C ASP A 38 15.28 26.64 3.25
N HIS A 39 14.13 26.77 2.58
CA HIS A 39 13.93 26.16 1.25
C HIS A 39 14.86 26.75 0.17
N VAL A 40 15.20 28.04 0.25
CA VAL A 40 16.07 28.73 -0.71
C VAL A 40 17.50 28.18 -0.68
N MET A 41 18.03 27.98 0.53
CA MET A 41 19.36 27.37 0.69
C MET A 41 19.36 25.93 0.17
N LEU A 42 18.30 25.17 0.47
CA LEU A 42 18.18 23.79 0.02
C LEU A 42 18.15 23.69 -1.50
N ALA A 43 17.37 24.54 -2.17
CA ALA A 43 17.31 24.60 -3.64
C ALA A 43 18.67 24.94 -4.28
N THR A 44 19.52 25.68 -3.57
CA THR A 44 20.86 26.05 -4.05
C THR A 44 21.89 24.93 -3.82
N LYS A 45 21.84 24.27 -2.65
CA LYS A 45 22.85 23.28 -2.23
C LYS A 45 22.53 21.85 -2.65
N ASP A 46 21.26 21.50 -2.74
CA ASP A 46 20.79 20.16 -3.13
C ASP A 46 19.58 20.25 -4.07
N PRO A 47 19.78 20.75 -5.30
CA PRO A 47 18.69 20.89 -6.28
C PRO A 47 18.09 19.54 -6.70
N THR A 48 18.86 18.44 -6.60
CA THR A 48 18.41 17.09 -7.00
C THR A 48 17.79 16.31 -5.85
N GLY A 49 17.85 16.81 -4.61
CA GLY A 49 17.31 16.14 -3.42
C GLY A 49 18.07 14.88 -3.00
N SER A 50 19.33 14.73 -3.44
CA SER A 50 20.13 13.51 -3.25
C SER A 50 20.71 13.38 -1.85
N SER A 51 20.77 14.48 -1.09
CA SER A 51 21.36 14.51 0.26
C SER A 51 20.40 14.03 1.36
N TYR A 52 19.17 13.66 1.00
CA TYR A 52 18.10 13.30 1.92
C TYR A 52 17.84 14.36 3.01
N ALA A 53 18.18 15.63 2.76
CA ALA A 53 18.02 16.73 3.71
C ALA A 53 16.57 16.96 4.16
N MET A 54 15.60 16.50 3.37
CA MET A 54 14.17 16.47 3.68
C MET A 54 13.56 15.14 3.25
N PHE A 55 12.38 14.82 3.79
CA PHE A 55 11.59 13.70 3.31
C PHE A 55 11.01 14.03 1.93
N GLN A 56 11.28 13.18 0.95
CA GLN A 56 10.72 13.30 -0.40
C GLN A 56 9.29 12.73 -0.40
N PRO A 57 8.25 13.55 -0.64
CA PRO A 57 6.89 13.05 -0.74
C PRO A 57 6.79 12.01 -1.86
N ARG A 58 6.13 10.89 -1.57
CA ARG A 58 5.81 9.87 -2.57
C ARG A 58 4.30 9.76 -2.73
N ARG A 59 3.85 9.38 -3.93
CA ARG A 59 2.45 9.04 -4.16
C ARG A 59 2.07 7.79 -3.34
N LEU A 60 0.88 7.82 -2.76
CA LEU A 60 0.30 6.66 -2.09
C LEU A 60 -0.17 5.63 -3.12
N THR A 61 0.02 4.34 -2.83
CA THR A 61 -0.51 3.29 -3.68
C THR A 61 -2.01 3.15 -3.52
N ALA A 62 -2.68 2.45 -4.46
CA ALA A 62 -4.12 2.19 -4.40
C ALA A 62 -4.57 1.58 -3.05
N GLU A 63 -3.79 0.63 -2.53
CA GLU A 63 -4.06 -0.04 -1.26
C GLU A 63 -3.92 0.92 -0.07
N GLU A 64 -2.88 1.77 -0.09
CA GLU A 64 -2.64 2.79 0.93
C GLU A 64 -3.74 3.86 0.92
N LEU A 65 -4.19 4.28 -0.26
CA LEU A 65 -5.29 5.23 -0.43
C LEU A 65 -6.60 4.68 0.14
N ARG A 66 -6.99 3.46 -0.25
CA ARG A 66 -8.20 2.81 0.29
C ARG A 66 -8.13 2.68 1.81
N ASP A 67 -7.02 2.17 2.33
CA ASP A 67 -6.85 1.96 3.78
C ASP A 67 -6.88 3.30 4.53
N SER A 68 -6.33 4.37 3.94
CA SER A 68 -6.37 5.73 4.50
C SER A 68 -7.80 6.28 4.52
N MET A 69 -8.57 6.10 3.45
CA MET A 69 -9.99 6.50 3.40
C MET A 69 -10.80 5.82 4.50
N LEU A 70 -10.64 4.51 4.66
CA LEU A 70 -11.31 3.74 5.73
C LEU A 70 -10.83 4.13 7.13
N ALA A 71 -9.54 4.49 7.27
CA ALA A 71 -8.99 4.93 8.55
C ALA A 71 -9.56 6.29 8.96
N VAL A 72 -9.69 7.23 8.02
CA VAL A 72 -10.24 8.56 8.25
C VAL A 72 -11.75 8.51 8.54
N SER A 73 -12.49 7.63 7.86
CA SER A 73 -13.92 7.43 8.15
C SER A 73 -14.19 6.70 9.47
N GLY A 74 -13.17 6.10 10.08
CA GLY A 74 -13.31 5.29 11.29
C GLY A 74 -13.87 3.89 11.06
N GLU A 75 -14.05 3.47 9.80
CA GLU A 75 -14.63 2.18 9.44
C GLU A 75 -13.59 1.06 9.28
N LEU A 76 -12.28 1.40 9.30
CA LEU A 76 -11.21 0.44 9.11
C LEU A 76 -11.16 -0.60 10.24
N ASN A 77 -11.45 -1.85 9.90
CA ASN A 77 -11.21 -3.00 10.76
C ASN A 77 -9.71 -3.41 10.71
N ARG A 78 -9.04 -3.30 11.86
CA ARG A 78 -7.61 -3.61 12.04
C ARG A 78 -7.33 -5.06 12.48
N ALA A 79 -8.33 -5.95 12.49
CA ALA A 79 -8.13 -7.37 12.81
C ALA A 79 -7.06 -8.00 11.91
N LEU A 80 -6.15 -8.76 12.50
CA LEU A 80 -5.03 -9.42 11.81
C LEU A 80 -5.39 -10.86 11.44
N GLY A 81 -5.00 -11.29 10.23
CA GLY A 81 -5.16 -12.68 9.77
C GLY A 81 -6.60 -13.09 9.42
N GLY A 82 -6.86 -14.40 9.32
CA GLY A 82 -8.18 -14.94 9.01
C GLY A 82 -8.53 -14.99 7.52
N ILE A 83 -9.80 -15.28 7.23
CA ILE A 83 -10.30 -15.47 5.86
C ILE A 83 -10.25 -14.13 5.09
N PRO A 84 -9.86 -14.14 3.80
CA PRO A 84 -9.89 -12.95 2.97
C PRO A 84 -11.28 -12.29 2.94
N ASN A 85 -11.32 -10.96 3.07
CA ASN A 85 -12.58 -10.22 2.93
C ASN A 85 -12.88 -9.88 1.48
N ARG A 86 -14.16 -9.75 1.16
CA ARG A 86 -14.64 -9.23 -0.12
C ARG A 86 -15.16 -7.81 0.11
N PRO A 87 -14.35 -6.76 -0.16
CA PRO A 87 -14.85 -5.38 -0.17
C PRO A 87 -15.99 -5.20 -1.18
N GLU A 88 -16.75 -4.13 -1.00
CA GLU A 88 -17.66 -3.67 -2.03
C GLU A 88 -16.85 -3.10 -3.20
N ILE A 89 -17.20 -3.49 -4.42
CA ILE A 89 -16.60 -2.98 -5.66
C ILE A 89 -17.73 -2.46 -6.56
N ASN A 90 -17.37 -1.82 -7.67
CA ASN A 90 -18.35 -1.35 -8.64
C ASN A 90 -19.30 -2.47 -9.09
N LEU A 91 -20.60 -2.17 -9.15
CA LEU A 91 -21.65 -3.13 -9.46
C LEU A 91 -21.50 -3.78 -10.85
N GLU A 92 -21.09 -3.01 -11.85
CA GLU A 92 -20.88 -3.51 -13.22
C GLU A 92 -19.77 -4.58 -13.25
N ALA A 93 -18.66 -4.32 -12.56
CA ALA A 93 -17.57 -5.30 -12.40
C ALA A 93 -18.00 -6.51 -11.57
N ALA A 94 -18.81 -6.31 -10.52
CA ALA A 94 -19.26 -7.38 -9.64
C ALA A 94 -20.23 -8.37 -10.34
N LEU A 95 -21.12 -7.86 -11.18
CA LEU A 95 -22.13 -8.63 -11.90
C LEU A 95 -21.62 -9.28 -13.19
N GLN A 96 -20.34 -9.10 -13.54
CA GLN A 96 -19.78 -9.78 -14.71
C GLN A 96 -19.98 -11.29 -14.60
N PRO A 97 -20.55 -11.94 -15.63
CA PRO A 97 -20.87 -13.35 -15.56
C PRO A 97 -19.60 -14.18 -15.57
N ARG A 98 -19.42 -14.99 -14.53
CA ARG A 98 -18.31 -15.94 -14.43
C ARG A 98 -18.84 -17.36 -14.56
N MET A 99 -18.20 -18.15 -15.43
CA MET A 99 -18.49 -19.57 -15.53
C MET A 99 -18.00 -20.31 -14.29
N VAL A 100 -18.93 -20.95 -13.58
CA VAL A 100 -18.66 -21.81 -12.43
C VAL A 100 -19.34 -23.15 -12.68
N MET A 101 -18.56 -24.18 -12.99
CA MET A 101 -19.05 -25.57 -13.16
C MET A 101 -20.25 -25.69 -14.11
N GLY A 102 -20.18 -25.04 -15.28
CA GLY A 102 -21.25 -25.10 -16.30
C GLY A 102 -22.47 -24.20 -16.03
N THR A 103 -22.42 -23.39 -14.96
CA THR A 103 -23.42 -22.36 -14.65
C THR A 103 -22.79 -20.96 -14.69
N PHE A 104 -23.63 -19.93 -14.66
CA PHE A 104 -23.19 -18.54 -14.52
C PHE A 104 -23.49 -18.06 -13.10
N ALA A 105 -22.50 -17.40 -12.49
CA ALA A 105 -22.66 -16.70 -11.23
C ALA A 105 -22.05 -15.29 -11.35
N GLU A 106 -22.43 -14.42 -10.44
CA GLU A 106 -21.78 -13.12 -10.26
C GLU A 106 -20.28 -13.32 -10.00
N ALA A 107 -19.43 -12.53 -10.66
CA ALA A 107 -17.99 -12.61 -10.46
C ALA A 107 -17.59 -12.27 -9.03
N TRP A 108 -18.37 -11.43 -8.35
CA TRP A 108 -18.05 -10.92 -7.02
C TRP A 108 -19.28 -10.67 -6.15
N GLN A 109 -19.23 -11.21 -4.93
CA GLN A 109 -20.23 -10.94 -3.90
C GLN A 109 -19.53 -10.35 -2.66
N PRO A 110 -19.86 -9.12 -2.23
CA PRO A 110 -19.23 -8.50 -1.07
C PRO A 110 -19.64 -9.20 0.24
N ASN A 111 -18.79 -9.08 1.28
CA ASN A 111 -19.18 -9.55 2.62
C ASN A 111 -20.39 -8.73 3.14
N PRO A 112 -21.38 -9.39 3.77
CA PRO A 112 -22.66 -8.77 4.10
C PRO A 112 -22.53 -7.62 5.11
N LEU A 113 -21.64 -7.77 6.10
CA LEU A 113 -21.47 -6.78 7.17
C LEU A 113 -20.31 -5.82 6.86
N PRO A 114 -20.49 -4.49 7.04
CA PRO A 114 -19.43 -3.49 6.85
C PRO A 114 -18.13 -3.84 7.60
N GLY A 115 -18.24 -4.23 8.87
CA GLY A 115 -17.08 -4.61 9.70
C GLY A 115 -16.31 -5.83 9.17
N GLN A 116 -16.91 -6.67 8.33
CA GLN A 116 -16.23 -7.78 7.67
C GLN A 116 -15.57 -7.34 6.34
N ARG A 117 -16.19 -6.42 5.60
CA ARG A 117 -15.67 -5.95 4.30
C ARG A 117 -14.64 -4.81 4.41
N HIS A 118 -14.67 -3.99 5.46
CA HIS A 118 -13.79 -2.82 5.62
C HIS A 118 -12.46 -3.16 6.32
N ARG A 119 -11.82 -4.26 5.92
CA ARG A 119 -10.48 -4.62 6.40
C ARG A 119 -9.40 -3.96 5.55
N ARG A 120 -8.17 -3.95 6.10
CA ARG A 120 -6.96 -3.56 5.37
C ARG A 120 -6.88 -4.27 4.03
N SER A 121 -6.46 -3.55 3.00
CA SER A 121 -6.42 -4.01 1.60
C SER A 121 -5.55 -5.25 1.41
N ILE A 122 -4.58 -5.50 2.30
CA ILE A 122 -3.78 -6.75 2.33
C ILE A 122 -4.61 -8.02 2.55
N TYR A 123 -5.78 -7.91 3.20
CA TYR A 123 -6.68 -9.04 3.44
C TYR A 123 -7.78 -9.16 2.39
N ALA A 124 -7.87 -8.22 1.45
CA ALA A 124 -8.87 -8.25 0.40
C ALA A 124 -8.59 -9.41 -0.56
N LEU A 125 -9.63 -10.18 -0.87
CA LEU A 125 -9.55 -11.27 -1.84
C LEU A 125 -9.13 -10.72 -3.21
N LYS A 126 -8.14 -11.35 -3.83
CA LYS A 126 -7.73 -11.07 -5.21
C LYS A 126 -8.02 -12.29 -6.08
N ILE A 127 -8.76 -12.06 -7.16
CA ILE A 127 -9.15 -13.08 -8.12
C ILE A 127 -8.52 -12.71 -9.46
N ARG A 128 -7.84 -13.66 -10.09
CA ARG A 128 -7.34 -13.49 -11.46
C ARG A 128 -8.52 -13.32 -12.42
N GLY A 129 -8.42 -12.36 -13.34
CA GLY A 129 -9.45 -12.00 -14.31
C GLY A 129 -10.50 -11.02 -13.79
N LEU A 130 -10.36 -10.55 -12.54
CA LEU A 130 -11.27 -9.57 -11.95
C LEU A 130 -10.45 -8.43 -11.32
N ALA A 131 -10.32 -7.35 -12.07
CA ALA A 131 -9.77 -6.10 -11.56
C ALA A 131 -10.82 -5.38 -10.70
N ASP A 132 -10.37 -4.74 -9.62
CA ASP A 132 -11.20 -3.81 -8.84
C ASP A 132 -11.08 -2.42 -9.48
N PRO A 133 -12.17 -1.85 -10.05
CA PRO A 133 -12.08 -0.57 -10.75
C PRO A 133 -11.55 0.56 -9.89
N PHE A 134 -11.84 0.56 -8.57
CA PHE A 134 -11.27 1.58 -7.67
C PHE A 134 -9.75 1.46 -7.62
N MET A 135 -9.23 0.24 -7.53
CA MET A 135 -7.80 0.01 -7.42
C MET A 135 -7.07 0.31 -8.73
N GLU A 136 -7.69 -0.02 -9.86
CA GLU A 136 -7.16 0.22 -11.19
C GLU A 136 -6.98 1.72 -11.48
N VAL A 137 -7.96 2.55 -11.10
CA VAL A 137 -7.86 4.03 -11.19
C VAL A 137 -6.63 4.59 -10.47
N PHE A 138 -6.18 3.93 -9.40
CA PHE A 138 -4.98 4.31 -8.66
C PHE A 138 -3.74 3.49 -9.02
N ASN A 139 -3.69 3.02 -10.27
CA ASN A 139 -2.55 2.31 -10.88
C ASN A 139 -2.19 1.00 -10.14
N GLN A 140 -3.18 0.26 -9.61
CA GLN A 140 -2.92 -1.11 -9.20
C GLN A 140 -2.70 -1.99 -10.44
N PRO A 141 -1.62 -2.78 -10.51
CA PRO A 141 -1.41 -3.75 -11.58
C PRO A 141 -2.55 -4.78 -11.63
N SER A 142 -2.94 -5.17 -12.84
CA SER A 142 -3.92 -6.23 -13.04
C SER A 142 -3.45 -7.54 -12.38
N PRO A 143 -4.36 -8.33 -11.77
CA PRO A 143 -4.03 -9.63 -11.19
C PRO A 143 -3.74 -10.73 -12.24
N ASP A 144 -3.85 -10.42 -13.53
CA ASP A 144 -3.70 -11.38 -14.63
C ASP A 144 -2.26 -11.74 -14.94
N LEU A 145 -1.37 -10.76 -14.84
CA LEU A 145 0.03 -10.87 -15.20
C LEU A 145 0.91 -10.56 -14.00
N SER A 146 2.08 -11.18 -13.96
CA SER A 146 3.13 -10.78 -13.04
C SER A 146 3.60 -9.38 -13.41
N CYS A 147 3.77 -8.53 -12.40
CA CYS A 147 4.29 -7.18 -12.54
C CYS A 147 5.55 -7.07 -11.68
N GLU A 148 6.72 -6.97 -12.30
CA GLU A 148 8.01 -6.88 -11.61
C GLU A 148 8.25 -5.52 -10.97
N ALA A 149 7.69 -4.46 -11.56
CA ALA A 149 7.84 -3.10 -11.08
C ALA A 149 6.53 -2.33 -11.26
N ARG A 150 6.07 -1.67 -10.19
CA ARG A 150 4.90 -0.79 -10.26
C ARG A 150 5.33 0.61 -10.73
N GLU A 151 4.77 1.06 -11.83
CA GLU A 151 5.01 2.41 -12.33
C GLU A 151 4.36 3.46 -11.43
N ALA A 152 5.09 4.53 -11.15
CA ALA A 152 4.61 5.70 -10.45
C ALA A 152 4.74 6.92 -11.36
N SER A 153 3.78 7.12 -12.26
CA SER A 153 3.71 8.34 -13.07
C SER A 153 3.05 9.48 -12.28
N THR A 154 3.62 10.68 -12.41
CA THR A 154 3.08 11.95 -11.92
C THR A 154 2.16 12.63 -12.93
N VAL A 155 2.04 12.10 -14.14
CA VAL A 155 1.19 12.64 -15.21
C VAL A 155 -0.14 11.89 -15.20
N THR A 156 -1.22 12.61 -14.88
CA THR A 156 -2.61 12.22 -15.18
C THR A 156 -2.95 12.51 -16.63
#